data_AF-A0A932X669-F1
#
_entry.id   AF-A0A932X669-F1
#
_cell.length_a   1.000
_cell.length_b   1.000
_cell.length_c   1.000
_cell.angle_alpha   90.00
_cell.angle_beta   90.00
_cell.angle_gamma   90.00
#
_symmetry.space_group_name_H-M   'P 1'
#
loop_
_entity.id
_entity.type
_entity.pdbx_description
1 polymer ?
#
loop_
_entity_poly.entity_id
_entity_poly.type
_entity_poly.pdbx_seq_one_letter_code
_entity_poly.pdbx_strand_id
1 'polypeptide(L)'
;MSLDRPLPQLRPPVVLAMLIVALALQTTVLSAAAIGGIKPDLVLVVALCTGLLSGPAPGAACGAAAGLMEGYLQGTHLGALGATRALAAFAVGMVETRLVQDRVVIPSVMVLLGSLAAHGLYFIMAPEFPVGRPVRIAVTESLLNMVFTPLVHLSLARWGLAKRR
;
A
#
# COMPACT_ATOMS: atom_id res chain seq x y z
N MET A 1 32.94 7.67 -1.68
CA MET A 1 31.70 7.05 -1.18
C MET A 1 30.54 7.64 -1.97
N SER A 2 30.21 7.02 -3.11
CA SER A 2 29.27 7.56 -4.13
C SER A 2 27.82 7.40 -3.65
N LEU A 3 27.25 8.51 -3.15
CA LEU A 3 25.85 8.62 -2.74
C LEU A 3 24.92 9.03 -3.91
N ASP A 4 25.44 9.23 -5.11
CA ASP A 4 24.70 9.82 -6.25
C ASP A 4 23.98 8.81 -7.14
N ARG A 5 23.62 7.63 -6.64
CA ARG A 5 22.79 6.71 -7.43
C ARG A 5 21.33 7.12 -7.26
N PRO A 6 20.67 7.66 -8.31
CA PRO A 6 19.26 8.02 -8.22
C PRO A 6 18.44 6.77 -7.88
N LEU A 7 17.45 6.93 -7.00
CA LEU A 7 16.57 5.85 -6.60
C LEU A 7 15.87 5.25 -7.84
N PRO A 8 15.61 3.93 -7.87
CA PRO A 8 14.81 3.31 -8.91
C PRO A 8 13.45 4.00 -8.99
N GLN A 9 12.94 4.25 -10.20
CA GLN A 9 11.62 4.86 -10.37
C GLN A 9 10.71 3.89 -11.13
N LEU A 10 9.53 3.65 -10.56
CA LEU A 10 8.47 2.90 -11.20
C LEU A 10 7.81 3.75 -12.28
N ARG A 11 7.47 3.11 -13.40
CA ARG A 11 6.74 3.76 -14.49
C ARG A 11 5.29 4.05 -14.04
N PRO A 12 4.82 5.32 -14.08
CA PRO A 12 3.45 5.68 -13.71
C PRO A 12 2.34 4.81 -14.34
N PRO A 13 2.38 4.43 -15.63
CA PRO A 13 1.32 3.59 -16.21
C PRO A 13 1.28 2.18 -15.61
N VAL A 14 2.42 1.64 -15.17
CA VAL A 14 2.47 0.31 -14.54
C VAL A 14 1.86 0.37 -13.15
N VAL A 15 2.16 1.43 -12.38
CA VAL A 15 1.56 1.65 -11.06
C VAL A 15 0.05 1.80 -11.18
N LEU A 16 -0.43 2.59 -12.14
CA LEU A 16 -1.86 2.76 -12.38
C LEU A 16 -2.55 1.44 -12.77
N ALA A 17 -1.96 0.67 -13.69
CA ALA A 17 -2.49 -0.64 -14.06
C ALA A 17 -2.54 -1.59 -12.86
N MET A 18 -1.50 -1.60 -12.02
CA MET A 18 -1.46 -2.42 -10.80
C MET A 18 -2.53 -1.99 -9.78
N LEU A 19 -2.80 -0.69 -9.63
CA LEU A 19 -3.89 -0.20 -8.77
C LEU A 19 -5.26 -0.70 -9.27
N ILE A 20 -5.51 -0.62 -10.59
CA ILE A 20 -6.78 -1.08 -11.18
C ILE A 20 -6.95 -2.59 -11.00
N VAL A 21 -5.90 -3.38 -11.27
CA VAL A 21 -5.93 -4.83 -11.10
C VAL A 21 -6.11 -5.21 -9.64
N ALA A 22 -5.38 -4.57 -8.72
CA ALA A 22 -5.52 -4.78 -7.29
C ALA A 22 -6.95 -4.48 -6.81
N LEU A 23 -7.52 -3.36 -7.27
CA LEU A 23 -8.86 -2.95 -6.94
C LEU A 23 -9.92 -3.93 -7.47
N ALA A 24 -9.79 -4.38 -8.71
CA ALA A 24 -10.69 -5.37 -9.30
C ALA A 24 -10.61 -6.70 -8.54
N LEU A 25 -9.40 -7.17 -8.22
CA LEU A 25 -9.18 -8.43 -7.51
C LEU A 25 -9.73 -8.36 -6.07
N GLN A 26 -9.50 -7.25 -5.37
CA GLN A 26 -9.97 -7.08 -4.00
C GLN A 26 -11.48 -6.87 -3.89
N THR A 27 -12.14 -6.35 -4.92
CA THR A 27 -13.60 -6.14 -4.92
C THR A 27 -14.37 -7.37 -5.40
N THR A 28 -13.75 -8.23 -6.21
CA THR A 28 -14.38 -9.44 -6.76
C THR A 28 -13.93 -10.71 -6.02
N VAL A 29 -12.79 -11.28 -6.40
CA VAL A 29 -12.30 -12.59 -5.94
C VAL A 29 -12.05 -12.60 -4.44
N LEU A 30 -11.37 -11.59 -3.91
CA LEU A 30 -11.03 -11.56 -2.48
C LEU A 30 -12.21 -11.15 -1.59
N SER A 31 -13.16 -10.38 -2.13
CA SER A 31 -14.44 -10.16 -1.43
C SER A 31 -15.20 -11.48 -1.30
N ALA A 32 -15.22 -12.31 -2.36
CA ALA A 32 -15.88 -13.62 -2.33
C ALA A 32 -15.14 -14.63 -1.43
N ALA A 33 -13.82 -14.53 -1.33
CA ALA A 33 -12.97 -15.38 -0.49
C ALA A 33 -12.66 -14.78 0.89
N ALA A 34 -13.44 -13.80 1.36
CA ALA A 34 -13.16 -13.09 2.60
C ALA A 34 -13.19 -14.03 3.81
N ILE A 35 -12.13 -14.00 4.63
CA ILE A 35 -12.03 -14.83 5.83
C ILE A 35 -12.69 -14.08 6.98
N GLY A 36 -13.83 -14.57 7.46
CA GLY A 36 -14.60 -13.89 8.51
C GLY A 36 -15.11 -12.49 8.10
N GLY A 37 -15.32 -12.28 6.80
CA GLY A 37 -15.71 -10.98 6.22
C GLY A 37 -14.58 -9.97 6.09
N ILE A 38 -13.33 -10.37 6.39
CA ILE A 38 -12.13 -9.54 6.25
C ILE A 38 -11.40 -9.93 4.96
N LYS A 39 -11.01 -8.94 4.18
CA LYS A 39 -10.26 -9.09 2.92
C LYS A 39 -9.02 -8.20 2.96
N PRO A 40 -7.95 -8.53 2.22
CA PRO A 40 -6.78 -7.66 2.12
C PRO A 40 -7.09 -6.37 1.34
N ASP A 41 -6.45 -5.27 1.72
CA ASP A 41 -6.41 -4.00 0.98
C ASP A 41 -5.17 -4.01 0.06
N LEU A 42 -5.35 -4.61 -1.11
CA LEU A 42 -4.30 -4.73 -2.11
C LEU A 42 -3.92 -3.38 -2.71
N VAL A 43 -4.84 -2.43 -2.75
CA VAL A 43 -4.60 -1.08 -3.27
C VAL A 43 -3.60 -0.35 -2.36
N LEU A 44 -3.74 -0.47 -1.04
CA LEU A 44 -2.77 0.00 -0.06
C LEU A 44 -1.43 -0.73 -0.19
N VAL A 45 -1.43 -2.06 -0.40
CA VAL A 45 -0.18 -2.80 -0.63
C VAL A 45 0.59 -2.24 -1.84
N VAL A 46 -0.09 -1.93 -2.94
CA VAL A 46 0.53 -1.30 -4.12
C VAL A 46 1.12 0.06 -3.78
N ALA A 47 0.41 0.89 -3.01
CA ALA A 47 0.90 2.20 -2.59
C ALA A 47 2.15 2.12 -1.69
N LEU A 48 2.12 1.26 -0.67
CA LEU A 48 3.24 1.05 0.23
C LEU A 48 4.46 0.48 -0.52
N CYS A 49 4.25 -0.50 -1.41
CA CYS A 49 5.32 -1.05 -2.26
C CYS A 49 5.89 0.00 -3.22
N THR A 50 5.05 0.90 -3.74
CA THR A 50 5.49 2.01 -4.59
C THR A 50 6.39 2.97 -3.81
N GLY A 51 6.04 3.28 -2.55
CA GLY A 51 6.89 4.04 -1.64
C GLY A 51 8.24 3.35 -1.39
N LEU A 52 8.23 2.06 -1.06
CA LEU A 52 9.45 1.28 -0.82
C LEU A 52 10.39 1.23 -2.03
N LEU A 53 9.82 1.12 -3.25
CA LEU A 53 10.59 0.93 -4.47
C LEU A 53 11.03 2.24 -5.14
N SER A 54 10.24 3.32 -5.00
CA SER A 54 10.45 4.60 -5.69
C SER A 54 10.64 5.81 -4.78
N GLY A 55 10.61 5.61 -3.46
CA GLY A 55 10.80 6.65 -2.47
C GLY A 55 9.50 7.31 -2.00
N PRO A 56 9.62 8.28 -1.08
CA PRO A 56 8.49 8.76 -0.29
C PRO A 56 7.49 9.58 -1.13
N ALA A 57 7.95 10.43 -2.06
CA ALA A 57 7.06 11.25 -2.87
C ALA A 57 6.20 10.43 -3.87
N PRO A 58 6.76 9.49 -4.67
CA PRO A 58 5.95 8.59 -5.49
C PRO A 58 5.00 7.71 -4.67
N GLY A 59 5.46 7.24 -3.50
CA GLY A 59 4.62 6.50 -2.55
C GLY A 59 3.41 7.32 -2.09
N ALA A 60 3.63 8.56 -1.66
CA ALA A 60 2.56 9.46 -1.22
C ALA A 60 1.54 9.73 -2.32
N ALA A 61 1.99 10.02 -3.54
CA ALA A 61 1.11 10.25 -4.69
C ALA A 61 0.27 9.01 -5.01
N CYS A 62 0.90 7.83 -5.00
CA CYS A 62 0.19 6.55 -5.19
C CYS A 62 -0.81 6.28 -4.07
N GLY A 63 -0.43 6.53 -2.81
CA GLY A 63 -1.30 6.39 -1.63
C GLY A 63 -2.50 7.32 -1.65
N ALA A 64 -2.31 8.58 -2.08
CA ALA A 64 -3.42 9.51 -2.26
C ALA A 64 -4.39 9.02 -3.35
N ALA A 65 -3.88 8.60 -4.51
CA ALA A 65 -4.70 8.07 -5.58
C ALA A 65 -5.48 6.81 -5.14
N ALA A 66 -4.79 5.88 -4.47
CA ALA A 66 -5.35 4.69 -3.85
C ALA A 66 -6.54 5.02 -2.92
N GLY A 67 -6.32 5.91 -1.94
CA GLY A 67 -7.33 6.26 -0.96
C GLY A 67 -8.52 7.02 -1.56
N LEU A 68 -8.29 7.86 -2.57
CA LEU A 68 -9.38 8.53 -3.30
C LEU A 68 -10.21 7.54 -4.11
N MET A 69 -9.58 6.60 -4.82
CA MET A 69 -10.28 5.55 -5.57
C MET A 69 -11.16 4.70 -4.66
N GLU A 70 -10.62 4.30 -3.52
CA GLU A 70 -11.36 3.48 -2.56
C GLU A 70 -12.47 4.25 -1.85
N GLY A 71 -12.21 5.50 -1.44
CA GLY A 71 -13.23 6.34 -0.82
C GLY A 71 -14.40 6.60 -1.76
N TYR A 72 -14.13 6.75 -3.06
CA TYR A 72 -15.17 6.93 -4.07
C TYR A 72 -16.05 5.68 -4.20
N LEU A 73 -15.42 4.50 -4.26
CA LEU A 73 -16.14 3.24 -4.41
C LEU A 73 -16.91 2.82 -3.16
N GLN A 74 -16.39 3.12 -1.98
CA GLN A 74 -17.05 2.82 -0.72
C GLN A 74 -18.11 3.87 -0.35
N GLY A 75 -18.08 5.05 -0.97
CA GLY A 75 -18.96 6.17 -0.63
C GLY A 75 -18.67 6.75 0.76
N THR A 76 -17.42 6.69 1.22
CA THR A 76 -16.99 7.07 2.57
C THR A 76 -16.07 8.30 2.57
N HIS A 77 -15.39 8.58 3.69
CA HIS A 77 -14.48 9.71 3.90
C HIS A 77 -13.28 9.74 2.92
N LEU A 78 -13.51 10.21 1.69
CA LEU A 78 -12.54 10.40 0.61
C LEU A 78 -11.24 11.07 1.07
N GLY A 79 -11.37 12.20 1.76
CA GLY A 79 -10.21 12.98 2.24
C GLY A 79 -9.38 12.23 3.28
N ALA A 80 -10.05 11.57 4.24
CA ALA A 80 -9.36 10.80 5.28
C ALA A 80 -8.63 9.60 4.69
N LEU A 81 -9.30 8.80 3.84
CA LEU A 81 -8.68 7.65 3.18
C LEU A 81 -7.51 8.05 2.27
N GLY A 82 -7.64 9.15 1.52
CA GLY A 82 -6.56 9.69 0.70
C GLY A 82 -5.36 10.13 1.53
N ALA A 83 -5.61 10.91 2.59
CA ALA A 83 -4.54 11.44 3.46
C ALA A 83 -3.81 10.31 4.22
N THR A 84 -4.54 9.37 4.80
CA THR A 84 -3.94 8.33 5.64
C THR A 84 -3.07 7.37 4.84
N ARG A 85 -3.52 6.97 3.64
CA ARG A 85 -2.75 6.12 2.74
C ARG A 85 -1.54 6.85 2.16
N ALA A 86 -1.69 8.12 1.81
CA ALA A 86 -0.57 8.95 1.37
C ALA A 86 0.51 9.05 2.45
N LEU A 87 0.12 9.34 3.70
CA LEU A 87 1.05 9.46 4.83
C LEU A 87 1.74 8.14 5.15
N ALA A 88 1.00 7.02 5.16
CA ALA A 88 1.60 5.70 5.38
C ALA A 88 2.59 5.32 4.27
N ALA A 89 2.23 5.53 3.00
CA ALA A 89 3.12 5.24 1.86
C ALA A 89 4.33 6.17 1.81
N PHE A 90 4.18 7.43 2.20
CA PHE A 90 5.28 8.36 2.38
C PHE A 90 6.25 7.87 3.46
N ALA A 91 5.74 7.57 4.65
CA ALA A 91 6.56 7.17 5.80
C ALA A 91 7.34 5.88 5.52
N VAL A 92 6.66 4.88 4.95
CA VAL A 92 7.30 3.62 4.56
C VAL A 92 8.33 3.85 3.43
N GLY A 93 8.06 4.77 2.50
CA GLY A 93 8.98 5.14 1.43
C GLY A 93 10.23 5.91 1.88
N MET A 94 10.30 6.36 3.14
CA MET A 94 11.53 6.92 3.72
C MET A 94 12.57 5.85 4.06
N VAL A 95 12.17 4.57 4.10
CA VAL A 95 13.11 3.45 4.32
C VAL A 95 14.05 3.33 3.14
N GLU A 96 15.33 3.07 3.43
CA GLU A 96 16.36 2.97 2.40
C GLU A 96 16.05 1.85 1.41
N THR A 97 15.83 2.21 0.15
CA THR A 97 15.42 1.29 -0.94
C THR A 97 16.41 0.14 -1.15
N ARG A 98 17.69 0.29 -0.79
CA ARG A 98 18.69 -0.79 -0.88
C ARG A 98 18.35 -1.98 0.01
N LEU A 99 17.88 -1.71 1.24
CA LEU A 99 17.45 -2.75 2.17
C LEU A 99 16.25 -3.53 1.62
N VAL A 100 15.40 -2.85 0.86
CA VAL A 100 14.16 -3.41 0.28
C VAL A 100 14.46 -4.34 -0.91
N GLN A 101 15.46 -4.02 -1.75
CA GLN A 101 15.73 -4.78 -2.98
C GLN A 101 16.35 -6.16 -2.74
N ASP A 102 17.10 -6.33 -1.65
CA ASP A 102 17.84 -7.56 -1.41
C ASP A 102 16.99 -8.66 -0.75
N ARG A 103 15.89 -8.31 -0.06
CA ARG A 103 15.10 -9.26 0.74
C ARG A 103 13.61 -8.94 0.71
N VAL A 104 12.80 -9.85 0.17
CA VAL A 104 11.33 -9.76 0.11
C VAL A 104 10.66 -9.69 1.51
N VAL A 105 11.37 -10.13 2.55
CA VAL A 105 10.92 -10.04 3.95
C VAL A 105 10.77 -8.58 4.40
N ILE A 106 11.69 -7.69 3.99
CA ILE A 106 11.69 -6.28 4.41
C ILE A 106 10.43 -5.55 3.88
N PRO A 107 10.08 -5.62 2.59
CA PRO A 107 8.80 -5.11 2.11
C PRO A 107 7.60 -5.64 2.89
N SER A 108 7.58 -6.95 3.19
CA SER A 108 6.45 -7.59 3.87
C SER A 108 6.23 -7.03 5.27
N VAL A 109 7.30 -6.88 6.07
CA VAL A 109 7.25 -6.27 7.41
C VAL A 109 6.87 -4.79 7.31
N MET A 110 7.42 -4.07 6.34
CA MET A 110 7.11 -2.64 6.16
C MET A 110 5.66 -2.41 5.73
N VAL A 111 5.09 -3.30 4.91
CA VAL A 111 3.66 -3.26 4.57
C VAL A 111 2.80 -3.55 5.78
N LEU A 112 3.15 -4.54 6.62
CA LEU A 112 2.44 -4.81 7.87
C LEU A 112 2.36 -3.55 8.75
N LEU A 113 3.50 -2.90 9.00
CA LEU A 113 3.60 -1.70 9.82
C LEU A 113 2.88 -0.51 9.18
N GLY A 114 3.06 -0.33 7.87
CA GLY A 114 2.41 0.74 7.11
C GLY A 114 0.88 0.59 7.07
N SER A 115 0.37 -0.63 6.94
CA SER A 115 -1.06 -0.91 7.01
C SER A 115 -1.63 -0.64 8.39
N LEU A 116 -0.95 -1.05 9.47
CA LEU A 116 -1.37 -0.71 10.83
C LEU A 116 -1.41 0.80 11.06
N ALA A 117 -0.39 1.52 10.58
CA ALA A 117 -0.32 2.97 10.68
C ALA A 117 -1.45 3.66 9.89
N ALA A 118 -1.72 3.21 8.66
CA ALA A 118 -2.78 3.76 7.81
C ALA A 118 -4.15 3.60 8.47
N HIS A 119 -4.46 2.40 8.98
CA HIS A 119 -5.71 2.13 9.68
C HIS A 119 -5.84 2.89 11.00
N GLY A 120 -4.76 2.94 11.79
CA GLY A 120 -4.74 3.69 13.05
C GLY A 120 -4.98 5.18 12.83
N LEU A 121 -4.33 5.76 11.82
CA LEU A 121 -4.54 7.17 11.47
C LEU A 121 -5.95 7.41 10.92
N TYR A 122 -6.47 6.49 10.10
CA TYR A 122 -7.83 6.60 9.57
C TYR A 122 -8.86 6.58 10.69
N PHE A 123 -8.68 5.71 11.70
CA PHE A 123 -9.55 5.65 12.86
C PHE A 123 -9.56 6.97 13.66
N ILE A 124 -8.41 7.65 13.77
CA ILE A 124 -8.32 8.96 14.44
C ILE A 124 -9.05 10.04 13.62
N MET A 125 -8.94 10.01 12.29
CA MET A 125 -9.52 11.02 11.40
C MET A 125 -11.02 10.84 11.13
N ALA A 126 -11.50 9.61 11.15
CA ALA A 126 -12.88 9.24 10.85
C ALA A 126 -13.43 8.25 11.91
N PRO A 127 -13.66 8.71 13.15
CA PRO A 127 -14.16 7.85 14.21
C PRO A 127 -15.66 7.54 14.01
N GLU A 128 -15.97 6.46 13.29
CA GLU A 128 -17.36 6.04 13.03
C GLU A 128 -17.90 4.98 14.04
N PHE A 129 -17.02 4.27 14.79
CA PHE A 129 -17.42 3.08 15.58
C PHE A 129 -16.73 2.95 16.96
N PRO A 130 -17.31 2.17 17.91
CA PRO A 130 -16.65 1.80 19.17
C PRO A 130 -15.39 0.94 18.93
N VAL A 131 -14.33 1.31 19.64
CA VAL A 131 -12.90 1.00 19.41
C VAL A 131 -12.52 -0.49 19.28
N GLY A 132 -13.32 -1.42 19.81
CA GLY A 132 -12.93 -2.85 19.90
C GLY A 132 -13.01 -3.65 18.59
N ARG A 133 -14.05 -3.45 17.78
CA ARG A 133 -14.24 -4.15 16.49
C ARG A 133 -13.25 -3.71 15.39
N PRO A 134 -12.88 -2.42 15.25
CA PRO A 134 -11.96 -1.98 14.19
C PRO A 134 -10.51 -2.45 14.39
N VAL A 135 -10.02 -2.61 15.63
CA VAL A 135 -8.64 -3.06 15.87
C VAL A 135 -8.38 -4.46 15.34
N ARG A 136 -9.28 -5.42 15.61
CA ARG A 136 -9.14 -6.80 15.10
C ARG A 136 -9.13 -6.84 13.57
N ILE A 137 -9.97 -6.01 12.94
CA ILE A 137 -10.05 -5.91 11.48
C ILE A 137 -8.73 -5.36 10.94
N ALA A 138 -8.25 -4.23 11.47
CA ALA A 138 -7.00 -3.59 11.06
C ALA A 138 -5.80 -4.54 11.20
N VAL A 139 -5.70 -5.28 12.31
CA VAL A 139 -4.61 -6.26 12.53
C VAL A 139 -4.71 -7.41 11.53
N THR A 140 -5.89 -8.00 11.37
CA THR A 140 -6.09 -9.14 10.46
C THR A 140 -5.81 -8.74 9.01
N GLU A 141 -6.31 -7.59 8.59
CA GLU A 141 -6.08 -7.05 7.26
C GLU A 141 -4.60 -6.75 7.01
N SER A 142 -3.90 -6.15 7.98
CA SER A 142 -2.47 -5.87 7.86
C SER A 142 -1.64 -7.16 7.76
N LEU A 143 -2.05 -8.22 8.47
CA LEU A 143 -1.43 -9.55 8.34
C LEU A 143 -1.69 -10.15 6.95
N LEU A 144 -2.90 -10.04 6.41
CA LEU A 144 -3.19 -10.48 5.05
C LEU A 144 -2.38 -9.69 4.03
N ASN A 145 -2.29 -8.37 4.18
CA ASN A 145 -1.48 -7.50 3.32
C ASN A 145 -0.01 -7.92 3.32
N MET A 146 0.56 -8.24 4.48
CA MET A 146 1.91 -8.80 4.60
C MET A 146 2.08 -10.07 3.76
N VAL A 147 1.11 -10.99 3.78
CA VAL A 147 1.16 -12.25 3.01
C VAL A 147 1.08 -12.01 1.49
N PHE A 148 0.30 -11.02 1.04
CA PHE A 148 0.20 -10.67 -0.38
C PHE A 148 1.34 -9.77 -0.88
N THR A 149 2.12 -9.17 0.02
CA THR A 149 3.20 -8.24 -0.31
C THR A 149 4.27 -8.83 -1.22
N PRO A 150 4.81 -10.04 -1.00
CA PRO A 150 5.78 -10.65 -1.90
C PRO A 150 5.33 -10.65 -3.36
N LEU A 151 4.06 -11.01 -3.61
CA LEU A 151 3.50 -11.08 -4.95
C LEU A 151 3.44 -9.69 -5.61
N VAL A 152 2.91 -8.70 -4.88
CA VAL A 152 2.76 -7.33 -5.39
C VAL A 152 4.12 -6.67 -5.60
N HIS A 153 5.02 -6.79 -4.62
CA HIS A 153 6.37 -6.24 -4.67
C HIS A 153 7.15 -6.79 -5.85
N LEU A 154 7.16 -8.12 -6.06
CA LEU A 154 7.86 -8.75 -7.18
C LEU A 154 7.26 -8.34 -8.53
N SER A 155 5.94 -8.19 -8.62
CA SER A 155 5.27 -7.77 -9.86
C SER A 155 5.65 -6.33 -10.22
N LEU A 156 5.64 -5.42 -9.25
CA LEU A 156 6.08 -4.04 -9.43
C LEU A 156 7.57 -3.96 -9.78
N ALA A 157 8.42 -4.74 -9.10
CA ALA A 157 9.85 -4.77 -9.39
C ALA A 157 10.14 -5.29 -10.82
N ARG A 158 9.41 -6.32 -11.28
CA ARG A 158 9.60 -6.92 -12.60
C ARG A 158 9.13 -6.04 -13.75
N TRP A 159 7.99 -5.37 -13.61
CA TRP A 159 7.36 -4.64 -14.72
C TRP A 159 7.47 -3.13 -14.62
N GLY A 160 7.58 -2.61 -13.40
CA GLY A 160 7.55 -1.18 -13.14
C GLY A 160 8.92 -0.52 -13.17
N LEU A 161 10.00 -1.23 -12.82
CA LEU A 161 11.33 -0.64 -12.81
C LEU A 161 11.76 -0.26 -14.22
N ALA A 162 11.98 1.04 -14.44
CA ALA A 162 12.52 1.51 -15.69
C ALA A 162 13.97 1.02 -15.84
N LYS A 163 14.25 0.19 -16.87
CA LYS A 163 15.62 -0.05 -17.33
C LYS A 163 16.18 1.29 -17.82
N ARG A 164 17.10 1.88 -17.06
CA ARG A 164 17.84 3.07 -17.53
C ARG A 164 18.92 2.62 -18.53
N ARG A 165 18.86 3.19 -19.73
CA ARG A 165 20.00 3.29 -20.66
C ARG A 165 20.99 4.30 -20.11
#